data_AF-A0A8T0SLY8-F1
#
_entry.id   AF-A0A8T0SLY8-F1
#
_cell.length_a   1.000
_cell.length_b   1.000
_cell.length_c   1.000
_cell.angle_alpha   90.00
_cell.angle_beta   90.00
_cell.angle_gamma   90.00
#
_symmetry.space_group_name_H-M   'P 1'
#
loop_
_entity.id
_entity.type
_entity.pdbx_description
1 polymer ?
#
loop_
_entity_poly.entity_id
_entity_poly.type
_entity_poly.pdbx_seq_one_letter_code
_entity_poly.pdbx_strand_id
1 'polypeptide(L)'
;MLIGVLILVDCIFGTDYSPEEIITISELLQEIDRPIILSLSPGTEVTPALAENISDHVNMYRITGDDWDNWNDVSSHFSVSSSFAAAKKIGATGLRGRSWPDLDMLPFGWLTDPSVNQGPHRKCNLTLDEQKTQIALWSMAKSPLMYGGDLRHLDDITLSIITNPILLKINHYSKNNMEFHYLYSERTSKKEHSVHFKSPYHVDLTKNDGMFVGLTACNDDTASGWYMFSQDGKPNHICRNYEIQNDKSISFCLGKAKPLLASGIITMDNMEHQLKFCLSVGNTSDTCLDASAGQRRTASEIRFPMFSACRWHAKQMWELNANGNLVSSYSGLCATVKSRNEGPNEACAWVATGSKGEIYLAFFNLDSTSRKMAARMSDLGLVLRRALLRKHLCSCTEVWSGKNFSLTKDEISAVVNPHASMVFEIIC
;
A
#
# COMPACT_ATOMS: atom_id res chain seq x y z
N MET A 1 0.59 -23.43 -23.99
CA MET A 1 1.08 -22.08 -23.67
C MET A 1 0.52 -21.16 -24.74
N LEU A 2 -0.58 -20.47 -24.45
CA LEU A 2 -1.09 -19.45 -25.37
C LEU A 2 -0.06 -18.32 -25.40
N ILE A 3 0.54 -18.08 -26.56
CA ILE A 3 1.28 -16.83 -26.83
C ILE A 3 0.20 -15.74 -26.92
N GLY A 4 -0.30 -15.31 -25.76
CA GLY A 4 -1.25 -14.21 -25.63
C GLY A 4 -0.53 -12.89 -25.85
N VAL A 5 -1.26 -11.89 -26.34
CA VAL A 5 -0.77 -10.50 -26.34
C VAL A 5 -1.14 -9.91 -25.00
N LEU A 6 -0.23 -9.17 -24.38
CA LEU A 6 -0.54 -8.33 -23.22
C LEU A 6 -0.53 -6.87 -23.67
N ILE A 7 -1.55 -6.13 -23.29
CA ILE A 7 -1.61 -4.68 -23.43
C ILE A 7 -1.63 -4.10 -22.03
N LEU A 8 -0.65 -3.24 -21.74
CA LEU A 8 -0.64 -2.39 -20.56
C LEU A 8 -1.05 -0.99 -20.99
N VAL A 9 -2.16 -0.51 -20.43
CA VAL A 9 -2.69 0.84 -20.67
C VAL A 9 -2.30 1.69 -19.47
N ASP A 10 -1.52 2.73 -19.73
CA ASP A 10 -1.03 3.66 -18.71
C ASP A 10 -1.89 4.93 -18.64
N CYS A 11 -1.74 5.70 -17.56
CA CYS A 11 -2.43 6.97 -17.32
C CYS A 11 -3.97 6.86 -17.32
N ILE A 12 -4.54 5.75 -16.87
CA ILE A 12 -6.00 5.51 -16.89
C ILE A 12 -6.56 5.00 -15.56
N PHE A 13 -5.69 4.68 -14.59
CA PHE A 13 -6.05 4.08 -13.32
C PHE A 13 -5.38 4.80 -12.13
N GLY A 14 -5.89 4.55 -10.91
CA GLY A 14 -5.47 5.28 -9.72
C GLY A 14 -5.91 6.75 -9.76
N THR A 15 -4.96 7.68 -9.78
CA THR A 15 -5.26 9.12 -9.80
C THR A 15 -5.77 9.64 -11.13
N ASP A 16 -5.54 8.89 -12.19
CA ASP A 16 -5.96 9.18 -13.56
C ASP A 16 -7.18 8.33 -13.94
N TYR A 17 -7.99 7.95 -12.94
CA TYR A 17 -9.09 7.01 -13.10
C TYR A 17 -10.12 7.45 -14.14
N SER A 18 -10.15 6.74 -15.27
CA SER A 18 -11.10 6.92 -16.37
C SER A 18 -11.89 5.62 -16.62
N PRO A 19 -12.99 5.37 -15.87
CA PRO A 19 -13.73 4.12 -15.97
C PRO A 19 -14.38 3.90 -17.34
N GLU A 20 -14.87 4.97 -17.99
CA GLU A 20 -15.50 4.88 -19.31
C GLU A 20 -14.51 4.40 -20.37
N GLU A 21 -13.26 4.91 -20.35
CA GLU A 21 -12.21 4.46 -21.26
C GLU A 21 -11.78 3.03 -20.97
N ILE A 22 -11.63 2.64 -19.70
CA ILE A 22 -11.30 1.25 -19.30
C ILE A 22 -12.34 0.27 -19.84
N ILE A 23 -13.62 0.58 -19.64
CA ILE A 23 -14.73 -0.27 -20.09
C ILE A 23 -14.76 -0.34 -21.62
N THR A 24 -14.62 0.80 -22.30
CA THR A 24 -14.59 0.85 -23.77
C THR A 24 -13.46 0.00 -24.34
N ILE A 25 -12.24 0.11 -23.79
CA ILE A 25 -11.10 -0.72 -24.20
C ILE A 25 -11.41 -2.20 -23.94
N SER A 26 -11.97 -2.54 -22.77
CA SER A 26 -12.34 -3.90 -22.42
C SER A 26 -13.34 -4.52 -23.41
N GLU A 27 -14.38 -3.79 -23.79
CA GLU A 27 -15.40 -4.23 -24.75
C GLU A 27 -14.80 -4.41 -26.15
N LEU A 28 -13.97 -3.48 -26.63
CA LEU A 28 -13.28 -3.61 -27.90
C LEU A 28 -12.37 -4.85 -27.95
N LEU A 29 -11.65 -5.13 -26.87
CA LEU A 29 -10.81 -6.35 -26.78
C LEU A 29 -11.65 -7.63 -26.79
N GLN A 30 -12.92 -7.58 -26.40
CA GLN A 30 -13.83 -8.73 -26.48
C GLN A 30 -14.32 -9.01 -27.91
N GLU A 31 -14.32 -8.02 -28.79
CA GLU A 31 -14.68 -8.19 -30.20
C GLU A 31 -13.55 -8.80 -31.03
N ILE A 32 -12.30 -8.70 -30.54
CA ILE A 32 -11.13 -9.26 -31.21
C ILE A 32 -11.07 -10.78 -30.97
N ASP A 33 -11.03 -11.56 -32.05
CA ASP A 33 -10.86 -13.02 -32.04
C ASP A 33 -9.38 -13.43 -31.77
N ARG A 34 -8.82 -12.83 -30.71
CA ARG A 34 -7.49 -13.13 -30.18
C ARG A 34 -7.52 -12.93 -28.67
N PRO A 35 -6.98 -13.87 -27.87
CA PRO A 35 -6.80 -13.66 -26.44
C PRO A 35 -5.79 -12.52 -26.19
N ILE A 36 -6.28 -11.43 -25.60
CA ILE A 36 -5.48 -10.28 -25.18
C ILE A 36 -5.68 -10.10 -23.68
N ILE A 37 -4.58 -10.02 -22.93
CA ILE A 37 -4.57 -9.71 -21.50
C ILE A 37 -4.54 -8.20 -21.34
N LEU A 38 -5.49 -7.64 -20.58
CA LEU A 38 -5.55 -6.22 -20.28
C LEU A 38 -4.99 -5.92 -18.89
N SER A 39 -3.93 -5.10 -18.85
CA SER A 39 -3.30 -4.57 -17.65
C SER A 39 -3.50 -3.06 -17.55
N LEU A 40 -3.79 -2.54 -16.34
CA LEU A 40 -3.92 -1.10 -16.10
C LEU A 40 -2.79 -0.53 -15.25
N SER A 41 -2.39 0.70 -15.56
CA SER A 41 -1.40 1.51 -14.86
C SER A 41 -1.78 3.00 -14.89
N PRO A 42 -1.28 3.83 -13.96
CA PRO A 42 -0.60 3.47 -12.72
C PRO A 42 -1.60 3.06 -11.62
N GLY A 43 -1.11 2.69 -10.44
CA GLY A 43 -1.91 2.26 -9.29
C GLY A 43 -1.90 3.24 -8.11
N THR A 44 -1.60 4.51 -8.38
CA THR A 44 -1.46 5.54 -7.33
C THR A 44 -2.78 5.78 -6.60
N GLU A 45 -2.78 5.67 -5.26
CA GLU A 45 -3.96 5.88 -4.39
C GLU A 45 -5.16 4.95 -4.71
N VAL A 46 -4.91 3.78 -5.29
CA VAL A 46 -5.98 2.81 -5.56
C VAL A 46 -6.47 2.19 -4.25
N THR A 47 -7.79 2.11 -4.11
CA THR A 47 -8.46 1.41 -3.00
C THR A 47 -9.18 0.17 -3.50
N PRO A 48 -9.50 -0.81 -2.62
CA PRO A 48 -10.31 -1.96 -3.02
C PRO A 48 -11.68 -1.58 -3.60
N ALA A 49 -12.29 -0.48 -3.15
CA ALA A 49 -13.54 0.04 -3.69
C ALA A 49 -13.39 0.55 -5.13
N LEU A 50 -12.28 1.22 -5.44
CA LEU A 50 -11.99 1.66 -6.81
C LEU A 50 -11.81 0.44 -7.74
N ALA A 51 -11.08 -0.57 -7.26
CA ALA A 51 -10.87 -1.80 -8.01
C ALA A 51 -12.14 -2.62 -8.23
N GLU A 52 -13.13 -2.56 -7.33
CA GLU A 52 -14.45 -3.18 -7.52
C GLU A 52 -15.12 -2.72 -8.82
N ASN A 53 -15.00 -1.43 -9.16
CA ASN A 53 -15.66 -0.86 -10.33
C ASN A 53 -15.09 -1.36 -11.67
N ILE A 54 -13.85 -1.86 -11.68
CA ILE A 54 -13.15 -2.24 -12.91
C ILE A 54 -12.71 -3.70 -12.95
N SER A 55 -12.80 -4.45 -11.84
CA SER A 55 -12.18 -5.78 -11.76
C SER A 55 -12.72 -6.73 -12.82
N ASP A 56 -14.03 -6.68 -13.10
CA ASP A 56 -14.71 -7.52 -14.10
C ASP A 56 -14.29 -7.20 -15.56
N HIS A 57 -13.69 -6.03 -15.79
CA HIS A 57 -13.33 -5.54 -17.11
C HIS A 57 -11.85 -5.74 -17.47
N VAL A 58 -10.99 -6.15 -16.52
CA VAL A 58 -9.54 -6.25 -16.75
C VAL A 58 -8.96 -7.57 -16.21
N ASN A 59 -7.74 -7.90 -16.63
CA ASN A 59 -7.04 -9.10 -16.15
C ASN A 59 -6.06 -8.79 -15.02
N MET A 60 -5.50 -7.59 -14.99
CA MET A 60 -4.67 -7.11 -13.89
C MET A 60 -4.70 -5.59 -13.83
N TYR A 61 -4.44 -5.02 -12.67
CA TYR A 61 -4.46 -3.59 -12.45
C TYR A 61 -3.48 -3.22 -11.34
N ARG A 62 -2.61 -2.22 -11.59
CA ARG A 62 -1.63 -1.80 -10.61
C ARG A 62 -2.33 -1.23 -9.38
N ILE A 63 -1.86 -1.58 -8.18
CA ILE A 63 -2.46 -1.13 -6.90
C ILE A 63 -1.57 -0.15 -6.11
N THR A 64 -0.40 0.16 -6.65
CA THR A 64 0.55 1.15 -6.08
C THR A 64 1.11 2.09 -7.16
N GLY A 65 1.86 3.11 -6.75
CA GLY A 65 2.76 3.83 -7.67
C GLY A 65 3.89 2.92 -8.19
N ASP A 66 4.78 3.47 -9.01
CA ASP A 66 5.88 2.69 -9.61
C ASP A 66 6.80 2.08 -8.54
N ASP A 67 7.07 0.79 -8.63
CA ASP A 67 8.02 0.13 -7.74
C ASP A 67 9.46 0.29 -8.24
N TRP A 68 10.35 0.67 -7.33
CA TRP A 68 11.78 0.79 -7.58
C TRP A 68 12.61 0.12 -6.49
N ASP A 69 13.90 -0.01 -6.74
CA ASP A 69 14.82 -0.80 -5.94
C ASP A 69 15.30 -0.09 -4.66
N ASN A 70 14.38 0.44 -3.87
CA ASN A 70 14.62 0.93 -2.52
C ASN A 70 13.61 0.34 -1.53
N TRP A 71 14.04 0.18 -0.28
CA TRP A 71 13.23 -0.50 0.74
C TRP A 71 11.90 0.19 1.04
N ASN A 72 11.82 1.51 0.93
CA ASN A 72 10.58 2.23 1.18
C ASN A 72 9.52 1.82 0.15
N ASP A 73 9.88 1.72 -1.13
CA ASP A 73 8.97 1.26 -2.18
C ASP A 73 8.48 -0.16 -1.88
N VAL A 74 9.40 -1.10 -1.63
CA VAL A 74 9.06 -2.49 -1.28
C VAL A 74 8.15 -2.58 -0.06
N SER A 75 8.47 -1.86 1.02
CA SER A 75 7.71 -1.92 2.28
C SER A 75 6.30 -1.31 2.17
N SER A 76 6.09 -0.36 1.25
CA SER A 76 4.79 0.28 1.03
C SER A 76 3.71 -0.70 0.51
N HIS A 77 4.12 -1.77 -0.17
CA HIS A 77 3.20 -2.77 -0.73
C HIS A 77 2.52 -3.65 0.32
N PHE A 78 3.08 -3.79 1.52
CA PHE A 78 2.55 -4.70 2.54
C PHE A 78 1.14 -4.32 3.01
N SER A 79 0.92 -3.04 3.32
CA SER A 79 -0.39 -2.57 3.77
C SER A 79 -1.42 -2.58 2.65
N VAL A 80 -1.01 -2.18 1.44
CA VAL A 80 -1.88 -2.15 0.26
C VAL A 80 -2.30 -3.56 -0.13
N SER A 81 -1.35 -4.48 -0.32
CA SER A 81 -1.66 -5.88 -0.67
C SER A 81 -2.54 -6.58 0.38
N SER A 82 -2.33 -6.31 1.67
CA SER A 82 -3.18 -6.80 2.74
C SER A 82 -4.64 -6.32 2.60
N SER A 83 -4.85 -5.03 2.34
CA SER A 83 -6.20 -4.47 2.13
C SER A 83 -6.92 -5.12 0.95
N PHE A 84 -6.21 -5.40 -0.14
CA PHE A 84 -6.75 -6.07 -1.33
C PHE A 84 -7.05 -7.55 -1.06
N ALA A 85 -6.21 -8.24 -0.29
CA ALA A 85 -6.47 -9.60 0.15
C ALA A 85 -7.73 -9.68 1.04
N ALA A 86 -7.86 -8.77 2.02
CA ALA A 86 -9.01 -8.67 2.91
C ALA A 86 -10.31 -8.40 2.14
N ALA A 87 -10.25 -7.55 1.11
CA ALA A 87 -11.35 -7.27 0.19
C ALA A 87 -11.60 -8.40 -0.85
N LYS A 88 -10.89 -9.53 -0.76
CA LYS A 88 -11.02 -10.69 -1.66
C LYS A 88 -10.80 -10.34 -3.13
N LYS A 89 -9.91 -9.39 -3.39
CA LYS A 89 -9.58 -8.93 -4.74
C LYS A 89 -8.52 -9.78 -5.43
N ILE A 90 -7.76 -10.57 -4.68
CA ILE A 90 -6.75 -11.48 -5.25
C ILE A 90 -7.42 -12.52 -6.15
N GLY A 91 -7.15 -12.39 -7.45
CA GLY A 91 -7.71 -13.25 -8.46
C GLY A 91 -9.23 -13.18 -8.43
N ALA A 92 -9.86 -12.01 -8.38
CA ALA A 92 -11.32 -11.82 -8.46
C ALA A 92 -11.86 -12.19 -9.86
N THR A 93 -13.17 -12.05 -10.10
CA THR A 93 -13.70 -12.13 -11.47
C THR A 93 -13.09 -11.02 -12.32
N GLY A 94 -12.80 -11.33 -13.58
CA GLY A 94 -12.17 -10.40 -14.51
C GLY A 94 -12.43 -10.72 -15.96
N LEU A 95 -11.81 -9.93 -16.84
CA LEU A 95 -12.00 -10.04 -18.28
C LEU A 95 -11.71 -11.46 -18.78
N ARG A 96 -12.75 -12.16 -19.25
CA ARG A 96 -12.67 -13.55 -19.75
C ARG A 96 -11.99 -14.52 -18.75
N GLY A 97 -12.09 -14.26 -17.44
CA GLY A 97 -11.46 -15.11 -16.43
C GLY A 97 -11.34 -14.46 -15.06
N ARG A 98 -10.10 -14.20 -14.64
CA ARG A 98 -9.78 -13.63 -13.32
C ARG A 98 -9.00 -12.33 -13.45
N SER A 99 -9.10 -11.49 -12.42
CA SER A 99 -8.43 -10.21 -12.30
C SER A 99 -7.46 -10.21 -11.12
N TRP A 100 -6.24 -9.69 -11.31
CA TRP A 100 -5.16 -9.77 -10.33
C TRP A 100 -4.66 -8.37 -9.93
N PRO A 101 -4.61 -8.04 -8.62
CA PRO A 101 -3.91 -6.86 -8.13
C PRO A 101 -2.43 -6.96 -8.51
N ASP A 102 -1.91 -5.91 -9.15
CA ASP A 102 -0.53 -5.83 -9.62
C ASP A 102 0.31 -4.92 -8.72
N LEU A 103 1.35 -5.49 -8.12
CA LEU A 103 2.33 -4.79 -7.27
C LEU A 103 3.47 -4.19 -8.09
N ASP A 104 3.36 -4.16 -9.41
CA ASP A 104 4.36 -3.68 -10.36
C ASP A 104 5.54 -4.64 -10.58
N MET A 105 6.45 -4.26 -11.47
CA MET A 105 7.60 -5.04 -11.91
C MET A 105 8.61 -5.25 -10.78
N LEU A 106 9.37 -6.36 -10.85
CA LEU A 106 10.49 -6.65 -9.96
C LEU A 106 11.75 -5.89 -10.45
N PRO A 107 12.25 -4.88 -9.71
CA PRO A 107 13.39 -4.07 -10.10
C PRO A 107 14.69 -4.78 -9.71
N PHE A 108 14.96 -5.94 -10.31
CA PHE A 108 16.11 -6.79 -10.00
C PHE A 108 17.17 -6.75 -11.11
N GLY A 109 18.40 -7.16 -10.77
CA GLY A 109 19.50 -7.29 -11.74
C GLY A 109 20.01 -5.95 -12.25
N TRP A 110 20.11 -5.79 -13.57
CA TRP A 110 20.73 -4.64 -14.23
C TRP A 110 19.66 -3.65 -14.72
N LEU A 111 19.69 -2.43 -14.18
CA LEU A 111 18.63 -1.42 -14.26
C LEU A 111 19.18 -0.06 -14.70
N THR A 112 18.27 0.89 -14.90
CA THR A 112 18.55 2.32 -15.04
C THR A 112 17.77 3.09 -13.99
N ASP A 113 18.29 4.23 -13.54
CA ASP A 113 17.61 5.05 -12.54
C ASP A 113 16.21 5.51 -12.98
N PRO A 114 15.29 5.73 -12.01
CA PRO A 114 13.97 6.25 -12.30
C PRO A 114 14.05 7.54 -13.14
N SER A 115 13.12 7.70 -14.09
CA SER A 115 13.03 8.85 -15.01
C SER A 115 14.20 9.03 -15.99
N VAL A 116 15.15 8.10 -16.04
CA VAL A 116 16.25 8.10 -16.99
C VAL A 116 15.98 7.09 -18.09
N ASN A 117 15.82 7.57 -19.33
CA ASN A 117 15.44 6.71 -20.46
C ASN A 117 16.60 5.86 -21.00
N GLN A 118 17.84 6.30 -20.83
CA GLN A 118 19.03 5.61 -21.35
C GLN A 118 20.25 5.90 -20.47
N GLY A 119 20.68 4.93 -19.66
CA GLY A 119 21.95 4.95 -18.95
C GLY A 119 22.18 6.16 -18.00
N PRO A 120 23.18 6.13 -17.10
CA PRO A 120 24.04 4.99 -16.79
C PRO A 120 23.22 3.81 -16.24
N HIS A 121 23.67 2.60 -16.56
CA HIS A 121 23.07 1.40 -16.00
C HIS A 121 23.78 1.03 -14.70
N ARG A 122 23.05 0.39 -13.80
CA ARG A 122 23.55 -0.01 -12.48
C ARG A 122 22.91 -1.33 -12.05
N LYS A 123 23.47 -1.94 -11.02
CA LYS A 123 22.81 -3.04 -10.32
C LYS A 123 21.64 -2.51 -9.49
N CYS A 124 20.71 -3.41 -9.20
CA CYS A 124 19.71 -3.27 -8.16
C CYS A 124 20.37 -2.87 -6.83
N ASN A 125 19.80 -1.88 -6.16
CA ASN A 125 20.22 -1.35 -4.87
C ASN A 125 19.61 -2.14 -3.69
N LEU A 126 18.61 -2.99 -3.93
CA LEU A 126 18.07 -3.88 -2.91
C LEU A 126 19.10 -4.94 -2.54
N THR A 127 19.25 -5.15 -1.23
CA THR A 127 20.00 -6.28 -0.69
C THR A 127 19.35 -7.60 -1.08
N LEU A 128 20.10 -8.70 -0.97
CA LEU A 128 19.57 -10.04 -1.27
C LEU A 128 18.36 -10.40 -0.39
N ASP A 129 18.37 -10.00 0.88
CA ASP A 129 17.26 -10.24 1.80
C ASP A 129 16.01 -9.44 1.40
N GLU A 130 16.19 -8.20 0.96
CA GLU A 130 15.09 -7.35 0.44
C GLU A 130 14.51 -7.90 -0.87
N GLN A 131 15.35 -8.37 -1.79
CA GLN A 131 14.88 -9.02 -3.03
C GLN A 131 14.08 -10.29 -2.74
N LYS A 132 14.55 -11.13 -1.79
CA LYS A 132 13.81 -12.31 -1.31
C LYS A 132 12.47 -11.93 -0.69
N THR A 133 12.46 -10.90 0.16
CA THR A 133 11.25 -10.35 0.77
C THR A 133 10.25 -9.88 -0.27
N GLN A 134 10.70 -9.12 -1.27
CA GLN A 134 9.84 -8.61 -2.33
C GLN A 134 9.19 -9.76 -3.12
N ILE A 135 9.98 -10.70 -3.64
CA ILE A 135 9.38 -11.80 -4.43
C ILE A 135 8.48 -12.72 -3.58
N ALA A 136 8.79 -12.89 -2.30
CA ALA A 136 7.95 -13.65 -1.38
C ALA A 136 6.60 -12.96 -1.19
N LEU A 137 6.57 -11.63 -0.99
CA LEU A 137 5.33 -10.87 -0.93
C LEU A 137 4.56 -10.94 -2.26
N TRP A 138 5.21 -10.74 -3.41
CA TRP A 138 4.55 -10.83 -4.73
C TRP A 138 3.94 -12.21 -4.96
N SER A 139 4.64 -13.25 -4.52
CA SER A 139 4.14 -14.63 -4.61
C SER A 139 2.94 -14.84 -3.69
N MET A 140 3.04 -14.41 -2.43
CA MET A 140 1.96 -14.53 -1.45
C MET A 140 0.75 -13.65 -1.78
N ALA A 141 0.93 -12.48 -2.40
CA ALA A 141 -0.17 -11.64 -2.88
C ALA A 141 -0.73 -12.10 -4.23
N LYS A 142 -0.07 -13.08 -4.87
CA LYS A 142 -0.34 -13.54 -6.25
C LYS A 142 -0.32 -12.40 -7.27
N SER A 143 0.60 -11.45 -7.08
CA SER A 143 0.88 -10.39 -8.06
C SER A 143 1.41 -11.01 -9.35
N PRO A 144 1.14 -10.42 -10.54
CA PRO A 144 1.91 -10.70 -11.74
C PRO A 144 3.43 -10.59 -11.45
N LEU A 145 4.21 -11.51 -12.02
CA LEU A 145 5.67 -11.50 -11.89
C LEU A 145 6.29 -11.02 -13.21
N MET A 146 6.58 -9.72 -13.29
CA MET A 146 7.25 -9.10 -14.44
C MET A 146 8.66 -8.70 -14.04
N TYR A 147 9.69 -9.19 -14.74
CA TYR A 147 11.08 -8.85 -14.45
C TYR A 147 11.48 -7.55 -15.15
N GLY A 148 11.93 -6.54 -14.38
CA GLY A 148 12.26 -5.21 -14.91
C GLY A 148 13.71 -5.03 -15.39
N GLY A 149 14.61 -5.96 -15.06
CA GLY A 149 16.04 -5.86 -15.41
C GLY A 149 16.39 -6.38 -16.80
N ASP A 150 17.60 -6.08 -17.25
CA ASP A 150 18.18 -6.67 -18.46
C ASP A 150 18.61 -8.12 -18.22
N LEU A 151 17.82 -9.07 -18.74
CA LEU A 151 18.06 -10.51 -18.62
C LEU A 151 19.40 -10.99 -19.21
N ARG A 152 20.03 -10.22 -20.12
CA ARG A 152 21.35 -10.57 -20.68
C ARG A 152 22.48 -10.44 -19.65
N HIS A 153 22.22 -9.69 -18.58
CA HIS A 153 23.15 -9.43 -17.48
C HIS A 153 22.65 -10.06 -16.16
N LEU A 154 21.76 -11.05 -16.24
CA LEU A 154 21.20 -11.76 -15.09
C LEU A 154 22.26 -12.66 -14.44
N ASP A 155 22.52 -12.45 -13.15
CA ASP A 155 23.39 -13.31 -12.36
C ASP A 155 22.64 -14.53 -11.77
N ASP A 156 23.39 -15.58 -11.41
CA ASP A 156 22.85 -16.84 -10.91
C ASP A 156 22.05 -16.68 -9.60
N ILE A 157 22.42 -15.71 -8.75
CA ILE A 157 21.72 -15.49 -7.48
C ILE A 157 20.32 -14.93 -7.78
N THR A 158 20.24 -13.87 -8.58
CA THR A 158 18.97 -13.28 -9.02
C THR A 158 18.12 -14.31 -9.77
N LEU A 159 18.73 -15.10 -10.66
CA LEU A 159 18.05 -16.19 -11.37
C LEU A 159 17.45 -17.22 -10.39
N SER A 160 18.20 -17.63 -9.37
CA SER A 160 17.73 -18.63 -8.39
C SER A 160 16.52 -18.15 -7.57
N ILE A 161 16.40 -16.84 -7.34
CA ILE A 161 15.29 -16.23 -6.62
C ILE A 161 14.05 -16.23 -7.51
N ILE A 162 14.15 -15.67 -8.73
CA ILE A 162 13.01 -15.53 -9.65
C ILE A 162 12.52 -16.87 -10.22
N THR A 163 13.33 -17.92 -10.13
CA THR A 163 12.97 -19.29 -10.55
C THR A 163 12.69 -20.23 -9.38
N ASN A 164 12.57 -19.72 -8.14
CA ASN A 164 12.29 -20.57 -6.99
C ASN A 164 10.96 -21.33 -7.19
N PRO A 165 10.98 -22.67 -7.27
CA PRO A 165 9.82 -23.45 -7.67
C PRO A 165 8.67 -23.37 -6.64
N ILE A 166 8.98 -23.19 -5.36
CA ILE A 166 7.97 -23.08 -4.31
C ILE A 166 7.27 -21.72 -4.38
N LEU A 167 8.01 -20.63 -4.58
CA LEU A 167 7.42 -19.31 -4.77
C LEU A 167 6.54 -19.23 -6.01
N LEU A 168 7.01 -19.78 -7.14
CA LEU A 168 6.21 -19.88 -8.37
C LEU A 168 4.95 -20.74 -8.14
N LYS A 169 5.06 -21.82 -7.36
CA LYS A 169 3.92 -22.67 -7.00
C LYS A 169 2.91 -21.92 -6.12
N ILE A 170 3.36 -21.12 -5.16
CA ILE A 170 2.51 -20.23 -4.37
C ILE A 170 1.80 -19.25 -5.32
N ASN A 171 2.56 -18.46 -6.06
CA ASN A 171 2.04 -17.43 -6.97
C ASN A 171 0.98 -17.99 -7.92
N HIS A 172 1.22 -19.15 -8.53
CA HIS A 172 0.32 -19.72 -9.52
C HIS A 172 -0.83 -20.54 -8.90
N TYR A 173 -0.54 -21.50 -8.02
CA TYR A 173 -1.50 -22.53 -7.62
C TYR A 173 -2.15 -22.33 -6.25
N SER A 174 -1.63 -21.45 -5.39
CA SER A 174 -2.22 -21.26 -4.06
C SER A 174 -3.57 -20.55 -4.09
N LYS A 175 -4.32 -20.70 -3.00
CA LYS A 175 -5.62 -20.06 -2.74
C LYS A 175 -5.65 -19.53 -1.30
N ASN A 176 -6.65 -18.70 -0.99
CA ASN A 176 -6.85 -18.11 0.34
C ASN A 176 -5.62 -17.38 0.86
N ASN A 177 -4.95 -16.67 -0.04
CA ASN A 177 -3.80 -15.84 0.23
C ASN A 177 -4.23 -14.62 1.02
N MET A 178 -3.68 -14.42 2.21
CA MET A 178 -4.03 -13.29 3.08
C MET A 178 -2.95 -13.01 4.11
N GLU A 179 -2.98 -11.81 4.68
CA GLU A 179 -2.21 -11.49 5.88
C GLU A 179 -2.69 -12.35 7.07
N PHE A 180 -1.74 -12.84 7.85
CA PHE A 180 -1.96 -13.68 9.03
C PHE A 180 -1.72 -12.85 10.30
N HIS A 181 -2.82 -12.45 10.94
CA HIS A 181 -2.77 -11.53 12.08
C HIS A 181 -2.40 -12.18 13.44
N TYR A 182 -2.41 -13.51 13.55
CA TYR A 182 -2.05 -14.23 14.79
C TYR A 182 -0.52 -14.46 14.89
N LEU A 183 0.24 -13.38 14.76
CA LEU A 183 1.70 -13.37 14.73
C LEU A 183 2.24 -12.88 16.07
N TYR A 184 3.15 -13.65 16.68
CA TYR A 184 4.00 -13.17 17.76
C TYR A 184 5.32 -12.64 17.19
N SER A 185 5.75 -11.45 17.62
CA SER A 185 6.98 -10.81 17.16
C SER A 185 7.65 -10.04 18.29
N GLU A 186 8.95 -10.26 18.48
CA GLU A 186 9.77 -9.60 19.50
C GLU A 186 11.15 -9.25 18.94
N ARG A 187 11.66 -8.04 19.21
CA ARG A 187 13.04 -7.68 18.84
C ARG A 187 14.04 -8.53 19.62
N THR A 188 15.03 -9.09 18.94
CA THR A 188 16.13 -9.78 19.63
C THR A 188 17.06 -8.72 20.22
N SER A 189 16.89 -8.39 21.49
CA SER A 189 17.72 -7.39 22.18
C SER A 189 19.20 -7.79 22.14
N LYS A 190 20.06 -6.96 21.55
CA LYS A 190 21.48 -6.93 21.95
C LYS A 190 21.59 -6.11 23.23
N LYS A 191 22.10 -6.70 24.31
CA LYS A 191 22.61 -5.94 25.46
C LYS A 191 23.78 -5.05 24.99
N GLU A 192 23.81 -3.83 25.56
CA GLU A 192 24.94 -2.88 25.67
C GLU A 192 25.32 -2.06 24.41
N HIS A 193 25.54 -0.73 24.44
CA HIS A 193 25.86 0.23 25.51
C HIS A 193 25.09 1.56 25.38
N SER A 194 24.79 2.15 26.54
CA SER A 194 24.54 3.58 26.70
C SER A 194 25.76 4.39 26.26
N VAL A 195 25.64 5.15 25.16
CA VAL A 195 26.57 6.24 24.85
C VAL A 195 25.78 7.53 24.84
N HIS A 196 26.02 8.34 25.88
CA HIS A 196 25.66 9.74 25.91
C HIS A 196 26.38 10.48 24.77
N PHE A 197 25.64 10.90 23.75
CA PHE A 197 26.04 12.02 22.91
C PHE A 197 25.22 13.24 23.32
N LYS A 198 25.84 14.10 24.14
CA LYS A 198 25.47 15.51 24.19
C LYS A 198 26.06 16.17 22.94
N SER A 199 25.21 16.73 22.09
CA SER A 199 25.60 17.83 21.20
C SER A 199 24.76 19.06 21.55
N PRO A 200 25.39 20.24 21.72
CA PRO A 200 24.72 21.48 22.12
C PRO A 200 24.10 22.20 20.91
N TYR A 201 23.30 23.22 21.22
CA TYR A 201 22.58 24.18 20.35
C TYR A 201 21.06 23.95 20.19
N HIS A 202 20.34 24.83 20.88
CA HIS A 202 18.91 25.12 20.79
C HIS A 202 18.52 25.62 19.39
N VAL A 203 17.35 25.21 18.88
CA VAL A 203 16.31 26.13 18.39
C VAL A 203 14.93 25.50 18.62
N ASP A 204 14.08 26.26 19.30
CA ASP A 204 12.68 26.00 19.57
C ASP A 204 11.86 26.58 18.40
N LEU A 205 11.12 25.74 17.68
CA LEU A 205 10.10 26.15 16.69
C LEU A 205 8.94 25.13 16.76
N THR A 206 8.06 25.37 17.73
CA THR A 206 6.61 25.10 17.74
C THR A 206 6.14 23.75 17.19
N LYS A 207 5.84 22.83 18.12
CA LYS A 207 5.07 21.58 17.97
C LYS A 207 4.17 21.51 16.74
N ASN A 208 4.61 20.74 15.74
CA ASN A 208 3.75 19.92 14.88
C ASN A 208 4.24 18.48 15.06
N ASP A 209 3.51 17.66 15.82
CA ASP A 209 3.87 16.28 16.21
C ASP A 209 3.81 15.27 15.04
N GLY A 210 4.43 15.58 13.90
CA GLY A 210 4.51 14.66 12.75
C GLY A 210 3.16 14.22 12.19
N MET A 211 2.07 14.92 12.50
CA MET A 211 0.71 14.66 12.02
C MET A 211 0.48 15.34 10.68
N PHE A 212 -0.18 14.64 9.76
CA PHE A 212 -0.52 15.15 8.44
C PHE A 212 -1.92 14.69 8.01
N VAL A 213 -2.50 15.40 7.05
CA VAL A 213 -3.79 15.03 6.46
C VAL A 213 -3.55 13.98 5.37
N GLY A 214 -4.28 12.88 5.35
CA GLY A 214 -4.30 11.88 4.27
C GLY A 214 -5.68 11.81 3.61
N LEU A 215 -5.83 10.98 2.58
CA LEU A 215 -7.13 10.67 1.95
C LEU A 215 -7.47 9.19 2.18
N THR A 216 -8.73 8.89 2.49
CA THR A 216 -9.27 7.52 2.61
C THR A 216 -10.73 7.48 2.13
N ALA A 217 -11.32 6.28 2.04
CA ALA A 217 -12.73 6.12 1.72
C ALA A 217 -13.62 6.72 2.82
N CYS A 218 -14.73 7.36 2.45
CA CYS A 218 -15.58 8.07 3.42
C CYS A 218 -16.35 7.17 4.41
N ASN A 219 -16.36 5.85 4.17
CA ASN A 219 -16.93 4.85 5.07
C ASN A 219 -15.87 4.24 6.03
N ASP A 220 -14.61 4.66 5.91
CA ASP A 220 -13.54 4.30 6.84
C ASP A 220 -13.80 4.99 8.19
N ASP A 221 -13.70 4.25 9.29
CA ASP A 221 -13.89 4.82 10.64
C ASP A 221 -12.92 5.99 10.90
N THR A 222 -11.74 5.93 10.29
CA THR A 222 -10.72 6.98 10.35
C THR A 222 -11.03 8.20 9.47
N ALA A 223 -12.06 8.20 8.63
CA ALA A 223 -12.49 9.39 7.88
C ALA A 223 -13.36 10.36 8.69
N SER A 224 -13.97 9.86 9.76
CA SER A 224 -14.97 10.58 10.56
C SER A 224 -14.36 11.35 11.73
N GLY A 225 -15.12 12.30 12.30
CA GLY A 225 -14.73 13.05 13.50
C GLY A 225 -14.15 14.44 13.24
N TRP A 226 -14.31 14.96 12.02
CA TRP A 226 -14.10 16.38 11.73
C TRP A 226 -15.30 17.20 12.18
N TYR A 227 -15.04 18.37 12.77
CA TYR A 227 -16.08 19.27 13.25
C TYR A 227 -15.68 20.73 13.01
N MET A 228 -16.68 21.61 12.92
CA MET A 228 -16.45 23.04 12.84
C MET A 228 -16.15 23.62 14.22
N PHE A 229 -15.07 24.38 14.33
CA PHE A 229 -14.70 25.12 15.53
C PHE A 229 -14.81 26.63 15.28
N SER A 230 -15.53 27.31 16.17
CA SER A 230 -15.73 28.76 16.12
C SER A 230 -14.75 29.46 17.06
N GLN A 231 -13.83 30.23 16.50
CA GLN A 231 -12.97 31.15 17.25
C GLN A 231 -13.50 32.57 17.03
N ASP A 232 -13.69 33.35 18.10
CA ASP A 232 -14.22 34.72 18.06
C ASP A 232 -15.58 34.88 17.36
N GLY A 233 -16.46 33.89 17.52
CA GLY A 233 -17.83 33.94 17.00
C GLY A 233 -17.98 33.72 15.49
N LYS A 234 -16.92 33.30 14.78
CA LYS A 234 -16.96 32.93 13.36
C LYS A 234 -16.56 31.46 13.15
N PRO A 235 -17.36 30.63 12.45
CA PRO A 235 -17.05 29.21 12.18
C PRO A 235 -16.00 29.09 11.07
N ASN A 236 -14.77 29.47 11.40
CA ASN A 236 -13.69 29.62 10.44
C ASN A 236 -12.70 28.46 10.47
N HIS A 237 -12.81 27.51 11.39
CA HIS A 237 -11.88 26.39 11.48
C HIS A 237 -12.60 25.05 11.41
N ILE A 238 -11.92 24.07 10.82
CA ILE A 238 -12.33 22.66 10.80
C ILE A 238 -11.26 21.88 11.53
N CYS A 239 -11.68 21.20 12.59
CA CYS A 239 -10.80 20.54 13.52
C CYS A 239 -11.13 19.06 13.63
N ARG A 240 -10.14 18.27 14.02
CA ARG A 240 -10.31 16.88 14.41
C ARG A 240 -9.46 16.56 15.62
N ASN A 241 -10.05 15.88 16.60
CA ASN A 241 -9.33 15.40 17.78
C ASN A 241 -8.59 14.12 17.43
N TYR A 242 -7.34 13.99 17.86
CA TYR A 242 -6.52 12.81 17.58
C TYR A 242 -5.84 12.20 18.82
N GLU A 243 -5.75 12.92 19.94
CA GLU A 243 -5.21 12.40 21.19
C GLU A 243 -5.88 13.05 22.40
N ILE A 244 -5.89 12.38 23.55
CA ILE A 244 -6.31 12.95 24.84
C ILE A 244 -5.09 12.89 25.77
N GLN A 245 -4.57 14.05 26.16
CA GLN A 245 -3.41 14.14 27.05
C GLN A 245 -3.81 15.00 28.26
N ASN A 246 -3.72 14.45 29.47
CA ASN A 246 -4.11 15.12 30.73
C ASN A 246 -5.51 15.78 30.66
N ASP A 247 -6.54 15.00 30.29
CA ASP A 247 -7.94 15.45 30.14
C ASP A 247 -8.16 16.61 29.14
N LYS A 248 -7.19 16.89 28.27
CA LYS A 248 -7.33 17.83 27.16
C LYS A 248 -7.22 17.09 25.83
N SER A 249 -8.26 17.21 25.00
CA SER A 249 -8.24 16.74 23.61
C SER A 249 -7.27 17.59 22.80
N ILE A 250 -6.26 16.98 22.21
CA ILE A 250 -5.38 17.62 21.24
C ILE A 250 -6.03 17.52 19.86
N SER A 251 -6.16 18.67 19.20
CA SER A 251 -6.90 18.82 17.94
C SER A 251 -6.00 19.32 16.83
N PHE A 252 -6.14 18.74 15.64
CA PHE A 252 -5.56 19.25 14.40
C PHE A 252 -6.61 20.11 13.71
N CYS A 253 -6.30 21.38 13.40
CA CYS A 253 -7.25 22.35 12.86
C CYS A 253 -6.74 23.00 11.58
N LEU A 254 -7.65 23.20 10.62
CA LEU A 254 -7.43 23.93 9.38
C LEU A 254 -8.39 25.13 9.31
N GLY A 255 -7.88 26.28 8.90
CA GLY A 255 -8.69 27.49 8.70
C GLY A 255 -9.38 27.47 7.34
N LYS A 256 -10.57 28.07 7.22
CA LYS A 256 -11.21 28.37 5.94
C LYS A 256 -10.51 29.55 5.29
N ALA A 257 -9.92 29.32 4.13
CA ALA A 257 -9.28 30.36 3.34
C ALA A 257 -10.30 31.06 2.42
N LYS A 258 -10.14 32.37 2.22
CA LYS A 258 -10.88 33.09 1.18
C LYS A 258 -10.11 32.99 -0.14
N PRO A 259 -10.73 32.51 -1.23
CA PRO A 259 -10.06 32.47 -2.53
C PRO A 259 -9.81 33.90 -3.05
N LEU A 260 -8.70 34.08 -3.77
CA LEU A 260 -8.48 35.27 -4.60
C LEU A 260 -9.43 35.21 -5.79
N LEU A 261 -10.56 35.91 -5.70
CA LEU A 261 -11.47 36.09 -6.84
C LEU A 261 -10.76 36.95 -7.88
N ALA A 262 -10.51 36.38 -9.07
CA ALA A 262 -10.14 37.17 -10.23
C ALA A 262 -11.27 38.17 -10.51
N SER A 263 -10.92 39.46 -10.50
CA SER A 263 -11.82 40.56 -10.87
C SER A 263 -12.55 40.24 -12.16
N GLY A 264 -13.88 40.06 -12.11
CA GLY A 264 -14.71 40.25 -13.31
C GLY A 264 -15.89 39.31 -13.58
N ILE A 265 -16.40 38.50 -12.63
CA ILE A 265 -17.69 37.82 -12.83
C ILE A 265 -18.58 37.99 -11.60
N ILE A 266 -19.60 38.84 -11.74
CA ILE A 266 -20.78 38.84 -10.89
C ILE A 266 -21.74 37.82 -11.48
N THR A 267 -22.10 36.79 -10.73
CA THR A 267 -23.36 36.07 -10.92
C THR A 267 -23.93 35.70 -9.56
N MET A 268 -25.15 36.19 -9.29
CA MET A 268 -26.02 35.61 -8.29
C MET A 268 -26.47 34.24 -8.81
N ASP A 269 -26.02 33.13 -8.20
CA ASP A 269 -26.87 31.93 -8.08
C ASP A 269 -26.33 30.84 -7.12
N ASN A 270 -27.29 30.16 -6.48
CA ASN A 270 -27.25 28.89 -5.75
C ASN A 270 -26.61 28.79 -4.34
N MET A 271 -27.50 28.47 -3.39
CA MET A 271 -27.26 28.02 -2.00
C MET A 271 -26.28 26.82 -1.87
N GLU A 272 -26.01 26.06 -2.94
CA GLU A 272 -24.99 25.00 -2.96
C GLU A 272 -23.56 25.52 -2.76
N HIS A 273 -23.29 26.79 -3.08
CA HIS A 273 -21.96 27.40 -2.96
C HIS A 273 -21.57 27.75 -1.51
N GLN A 274 -22.46 27.61 -0.53
CA GLN A 274 -22.15 27.89 0.88
C GLN A 274 -21.49 26.70 1.62
N LEU A 275 -21.51 25.49 1.04
CA LEU A 275 -21.01 24.27 1.70
C LEU A 275 -19.56 23.94 1.35
N LYS A 276 -19.03 24.45 0.24
CA LYS A 276 -17.67 24.16 -0.25
C LYS A 276 -16.70 25.30 0.06
N PHE A 277 -15.50 24.96 0.52
CA PHE A 277 -14.50 25.94 0.93
C PHE A 277 -13.07 25.41 0.69
N CYS A 278 -12.12 26.33 0.61
CA CYS A 278 -10.70 26.00 0.64
C CYS A 278 -10.18 26.02 2.09
N LEU A 279 -9.16 25.22 2.37
CA LEU A 279 -8.59 25.07 3.73
C LEU A 279 -7.13 25.52 3.76
N SER A 280 -6.67 26.18 4.83
CA SER A 280 -5.29 26.65 4.99
C SER A 280 -4.71 26.32 6.37
N VAL A 281 -3.39 26.21 6.47
CA VAL A 281 -2.68 26.16 7.75
C VAL A 281 -2.45 27.60 8.20
N GLY A 282 -3.32 28.05 9.11
CA GLY A 282 -3.29 29.40 9.69
C GLY A 282 -4.26 30.39 9.06
N ASN A 283 -4.57 31.45 9.81
CA ASN A 283 -5.56 32.49 9.47
C ASN A 283 -5.12 33.47 8.37
N THR A 284 -3.87 33.37 7.87
CA THR A 284 -3.24 34.41 7.03
C THR A 284 -2.38 33.87 5.87
N SER A 285 -2.51 32.60 5.49
CA SER A 285 -1.72 32.02 4.39
C SER A 285 -2.48 32.05 3.06
N ASP A 286 -1.82 32.52 1.99
CA ASP A 286 -2.31 32.47 0.60
C ASP A 286 -2.25 31.04 -0.01
N THR A 287 -2.04 30.04 0.84
CA THR A 287 -1.85 28.65 0.44
C THR A 287 -2.98 27.77 0.96
N CYS A 288 -3.59 27.04 0.03
CA CYS A 288 -4.76 26.20 0.26
C CYS A 288 -4.39 24.72 0.11
N LEU A 289 -5.08 23.89 0.89
CA LEU A 289 -4.96 22.45 0.93
C LEU A 289 -5.41 21.86 -0.40
N ASP A 290 -4.44 21.34 -1.15
CA ASP A 290 -4.65 20.72 -2.44
C ASP A 290 -4.84 19.21 -2.28
N ALA A 291 -6.05 18.74 -2.60
CA ALA A 291 -6.41 17.34 -2.71
C ALA A 291 -5.93 16.72 -4.03
N SER A 292 -5.48 17.51 -5.02
CA SER A 292 -4.63 17.00 -6.10
C SER A 292 -3.25 16.80 -5.54
N ALA A 293 -3.11 15.67 -4.89
CA ALA A 293 -1.82 15.33 -4.39
C ALA A 293 -0.95 15.04 -5.65
N GLY A 294 0.27 15.59 -5.70
CA GLY A 294 1.11 15.58 -6.90
C GLY A 294 1.28 14.16 -7.45
N GLN A 295 1.40 13.99 -8.77
CA GLN A 295 1.57 12.68 -9.43
C GLN A 295 2.63 11.86 -8.66
N ARG A 296 2.23 10.74 -8.03
CA ARG A 296 3.23 9.85 -7.40
C ARG A 296 4.07 9.31 -8.54
N ARG A 297 5.38 9.44 -8.43
CA ARG A 297 6.33 8.79 -9.33
C ARG A 297 6.78 7.44 -8.80
N THR A 298 6.62 7.15 -7.49
CA THR A 298 6.97 5.84 -6.91
C THR A 298 5.96 5.34 -5.86
N ALA A 299 6.03 4.04 -5.52
CA ALA A 299 5.13 3.33 -4.62
C ALA A 299 5.16 3.89 -3.18
N SER A 300 6.33 4.27 -2.68
CA SER A 300 6.54 4.79 -1.32
C SER A 300 6.35 6.28 -1.14
N GLU A 301 6.10 7.03 -2.20
CA GLU A 301 5.84 8.46 -2.06
C GLU A 301 4.56 8.66 -1.22
N ILE A 302 4.77 8.98 0.06
CA ILE A 302 3.71 9.36 0.99
C ILE A 302 3.22 10.74 0.54
N ARG A 303 1.98 10.80 0.05
CA ARG A 303 1.36 12.08 -0.29
C ARG A 303 1.01 12.86 0.98
N PHE A 304 1.66 14.00 1.13
CA PHE A 304 1.09 15.12 1.87
C PHE A 304 0.16 15.88 0.92
N PRO A 305 -1.05 16.28 1.32
CA PRO A 305 -1.78 17.36 0.70
C PRO A 305 -0.83 18.56 0.60
N MET A 306 -0.58 19.02 -0.63
CA MET A 306 0.31 20.15 -0.84
C MET A 306 -0.47 21.42 -0.55
N PHE A 307 0.16 22.35 0.16
CA PHE A 307 -0.36 23.71 0.25
C PHE A 307 0.10 24.45 -1.00
N SER A 308 -0.81 24.65 -1.96
CA SER A 308 -0.56 25.39 -3.19
C SER A 308 -1.31 26.72 -3.17
N ALA A 309 -0.94 27.68 -4.02
CA ALA A 309 -1.60 28.99 -4.03
C ALA A 309 -3.12 28.84 -4.17
N CYS A 310 -3.89 29.52 -3.31
CA CYS A 310 -5.34 29.39 -3.26
C CYS A 310 -6.01 29.76 -4.60
N ARG A 311 -6.74 28.80 -5.18
CA ARG A 311 -7.53 28.91 -6.40
C ARG A 311 -8.89 28.27 -6.19
N TRP A 312 -9.94 28.86 -6.77
CA TRP A 312 -11.27 28.26 -6.75
C TRP A 312 -11.35 27.13 -7.79
N HIS A 313 -10.82 25.95 -7.43
CA HIS A 313 -10.73 24.79 -8.30
C HIS A 313 -11.06 23.52 -7.52
N ALA A 314 -11.68 22.51 -8.16
CA ALA A 314 -12.14 21.27 -7.51
C ALA A 314 -11.08 20.57 -6.65
N LYS A 315 -9.81 20.68 -7.07
CA LYS A 315 -8.62 20.19 -6.40
C LYS A 315 -8.38 20.78 -5.00
N GLN A 316 -8.85 21.98 -4.71
CA GLN A 316 -8.71 22.65 -3.41
C GLN A 316 -10.05 22.83 -2.69
N MET A 317 -11.15 22.30 -3.24
CA MET A 317 -12.48 22.43 -2.67
C MET A 317 -12.80 21.24 -1.77
N TRP A 318 -13.19 21.55 -0.54
CA TRP A 318 -13.56 20.58 0.48
C TRP A 318 -14.97 20.85 0.99
N GLU A 319 -15.65 19.79 1.40
CA GLU A 319 -17.01 19.83 1.94
C GLU A 319 -17.08 19.02 3.23
N LEU A 320 -17.62 19.60 4.31
CA LEU A 320 -17.86 18.86 5.54
C LEU A 320 -19.30 18.36 5.56
N ASN A 321 -19.49 17.04 5.56
CA ASN A 321 -20.82 16.45 5.59
C ASN A 321 -21.39 16.33 7.01
N ALA A 322 -22.67 15.99 7.13
CA ALA A 322 -23.36 15.82 8.40
C ALA A 322 -22.80 14.67 9.28
N ASN A 323 -22.08 13.72 8.68
CA ASN A 323 -21.46 12.59 9.37
C ASN A 323 -20.08 12.94 9.96
N GLY A 324 -19.62 14.20 9.80
CA GLY A 324 -18.33 14.64 10.29
C GLY A 324 -17.16 14.18 9.42
N ASN A 325 -17.40 13.92 8.13
CA ASN A 325 -16.36 13.63 7.16
C ASN A 325 -16.05 14.86 6.31
N LEU A 326 -14.76 15.11 6.10
CA LEU A 326 -14.29 16.20 5.26
C LEU A 326 -13.93 15.67 3.86
N VAL A 327 -14.80 15.90 2.88
CA VAL A 327 -14.78 15.30 1.55
C VAL A 327 -14.05 16.19 0.54
N SER A 328 -13.15 15.60 -0.26
CA SER A 328 -12.52 16.24 -1.42
C SER A 328 -13.49 16.32 -2.60
N SER A 329 -13.71 17.51 -3.15
CA SER A 329 -14.52 17.69 -4.35
C SER A 329 -13.84 17.20 -5.63
N TYR A 330 -12.55 16.85 -5.58
CA TYR A 330 -11.80 16.32 -6.72
C TYR A 330 -11.89 14.80 -6.81
N SER A 331 -11.65 14.11 -5.71
CA SER A 331 -11.55 12.64 -5.68
C SER A 331 -12.75 11.95 -5.04
N GLY A 332 -13.63 12.68 -4.36
CA GLY A 332 -14.71 12.10 -3.55
C GLY A 332 -14.23 11.37 -2.29
N LEU A 333 -12.92 11.36 -2.03
CA LEU A 333 -12.31 10.76 -0.84
C LEU A 333 -12.41 11.70 0.36
N CYS A 334 -12.37 11.13 1.56
CA CYS A 334 -12.44 11.86 2.80
C CYS A 334 -11.07 12.07 3.45
N ALA A 335 -10.88 13.21 4.08
CA ALA A 335 -9.66 13.54 4.80
C ALA A 335 -9.55 12.68 6.07
N THR A 336 -8.35 12.16 6.33
CA THR A 336 -7.98 11.52 7.59
C THR A 336 -6.75 12.20 8.18
N VAL A 337 -6.49 12.04 9.48
CA VAL A 337 -5.26 12.54 10.12
C VAL A 337 -4.37 11.33 10.39
N LYS A 338 -3.19 11.30 9.77
CA LYS A 338 -2.19 10.25 9.93
C LYS A 338 -1.01 10.77 10.73
N SER A 339 -0.45 9.91 11.59
CA SER A 339 0.84 10.16 12.23
C SER A 339 1.96 9.61 11.37
N ARG A 340 3.11 10.27 11.33
CA ARG A 340 4.35 9.70 10.76
C ARG A 340 4.76 8.38 11.44
N ASN A 341 4.21 8.09 12.62
CA ASN A 341 4.44 6.84 13.36
C ASN A 341 3.51 5.69 12.94
N GLU A 342 2.54 5.89 12.05
CA GLU A 342 1.85 4.80 11.34
C GLU A 342 2.75 4.30 10.20
N GLY A 343 3.95 3.86 10.54
CA GLY A 343 4.79 3.08 9.65
C GLY A 343 4.11 1.74 9.34
N PRO A 344 4.54 1.04 8.27
CA PRO A 344 4.13 -0.35 8.06
C PRO A 344 4.35 -1.15 9.35
N ASN A 345 3.43 -2.07 9.65
CA ASN A 345 3.58 -3.00 10.79
C ASN A 345 5.03 -3.48 10.87
N GLU A 346 5.71 -3.32 12.02
CA GLU A 346 7.15 -3.60 12.14
C GLU A 346 7.50 -5.09 11.84
N ALA A 347 6.50 -5.96 11.82
CA ALA A 347 6.56 -7.32 11.32
C ALA A 347 5.21 -7.69 10.68
N CYS A 348 5.25 -8.51 9.64
CA CYS A 348 4.06 -8.99 8.92
C CYS A 348 4.18 -10.51 8.69
N ALA A 349 3.05 -11.20 8.60
CA ALA A 349 3.02 -12.59 8.17
C ALA A 349 1.92 -12.81 7.14
N TRP A 350 2.13 -13.72 6.20
CA TRP A 350 1.12 -14.13 5.23
C TRP A 350 0.91 -15.64 5.27
N VAL A 351 -0.30 -16.07 4.94
CA VAL A 351 -0.66 -17.48 4.81
C VAL A 351 -1.35 -17.73 3.48
N ALA A 352 -1.14 -18.92 2.91
CA ALA A 352 -1.85 -19.41 1.75
C ALA A 352 -2.03 -20.93 1.79
N THR A 353 -3.03 -21.44 1.06
CA THR A 353 -3.27 -22.88 0.91
C THR A 353 -2.84 -23.35 -0.47
N GLY A 354 -1.98 -24.36 -0.53
CA GLY A 354 -1.57 -25.04 -1.75
C GLY A 354 -2.70 -25.87 -2.38
N SER A 355 -2.51 -26.22 -3.65
CA SER A 355 -3.52 -26.97 -4.43
C SER A 355 -3.70 -28.41 -3.99
N LYS A 356 -2.70 -29.03 -3.34
CA LYS A 356 -2.78 -30.38 -2.77
C LYS A 356 -3.01 -30.36 -1.27
N GLY A 357 -3.16 -29.17 -0.69
CA GLY A 357 -3.41 -28.97 0.72
C GLY A 357 -2.18 -28.66 1.56
N GLU A 358 -1.05 -28.34 0.93
CA GLU A 358 0.09 -27.73 1.62
C GLU A 358 -0.33 -26.38 2.23
N ILE A 359 0.33 -25.96 3.30
CA ILE A 359 0.16 -24.64 3.90
C ILE A 359 1.44 -23.87 3.68
N TYR A 360 1.31 -22.66 3.15
CA TYR A 360 2.42 -21.73 3.01
C TYR A 360 2.30 -20.66 4.08
N LEU A 361 3.37 -20.44 4.83
CA LEU A 361 3.47 -19.39 5.84
C LEU A 361 4.72 -18.56 5.54
N ALA A 362 4.56 -17.25 5.40
CA ALA A 362 5.67 -16.33 5.20
C ALA A 362 5.76 -15.36 6.37
N PHE A 363 6.95 -15.22 6.96
CA PHE A 363 7.30 -14.20 7.93
C PHE A 363 8.10 -13.10 7.24
N PHE A 364 7.78 -11.86 7.55
CA PHE A 364 8.43 -10.67 7.02
C PHE A 364 8.82 -9.76 8.18
N ASN A 365 10.12 -9.52 8.33
CA ASN A 365 10.61 -8.52 9.27
C ASN A 365 10.74 -7.19 8.53
N LEU A 366 9.85 -6.24 8.81
CA LEU A 366 9.86 -4.94 8.14
C LEU A 366 10.75 -3.90 8.87
N ASP A 367 11.31 -4.31 10.00
CA ASP A 367 12.16 -3.47 10.84
C ASP A 367 13.64 -3.60 10.45
N SER A 368 14.40 -2.58 10.85
CA SER A 368 15.85 -2.46 10.74
C SER A 368 16.63 -3.34 11.73
N THR A 369 15.93 -4.06 12.62
CA THR A 369 16.54 -4.93 13.64
C THR A 369 16.00 -6.35 13.54
N SER A 370 16.82 -7.36 13.85
CA SER A 370 16.39 -8.76 13.84
C SER A 370 15.23 -8.99 14.82
N ARG A 371 14.26 -9.81 14.39
CA ARG A 371 13.08 -10.13 15.18
C ARG A 371 12.88 -11.62 15.29
N LYS A 372 12.53 -12.09 16.48
CA LYS A 372 11.99 -13.43 16.68
C LYS A 372 10.50 -13.38 16.33
N MET A 373 10.11 -14.15 15.33
CA MET A 373 8.74 -14.26 14.85
C MET A 373 8.22 -15.66 15.12
N ALA A 374 6.94 -15.78 15.46
CA ALA A 374 6.32 -17.07 15.73
C ALA A 374 4.83 -17.11 15.40
N ALA A 375 4.38 -18.27 14.94
CA ALA A 375 2.98 -18.57 14.67
C ALA A 375 2.62 -19.95 15.23
N ARG A 376 1.44 -20.06 15.83
CA ARG A 376 0.93 -21.34 16.35
C ARG A 376 0.18 -22.11 15.27
N MET A 377 0.36 -23.43 15.27
CA MET A 377 -0.35 -24.32 14.36
C MET A 377 -1.87 -24.32 14.59
N SER A 378 -2.33 -24.04 15.81
CA SER A 378 -3.76 -23.89 16.11
C SER A 378 -4.39 -22.74 15.33
N ASP A 379 -3.68 -21.62 15.26
CA ASP A 379 -4.19 -20.38 14.71
C ASP A 379 -4.20 -20.46 13.17
N LEU A 380 -3.20 -21.13 12.58
CA LEU A 380 -3.21 -21.51 11.17
C LEU A 380 -4.41 -22.41 10.83
N GLY A 381 -4.73 -23.38 11.69
CA GLY A 381 -5.89 -24.28 11.51
C GLY A 381 -7.23 -23.52 11.52
N LEU A 382 -7.36 -22.51 12.39
CA LEU A 382 -8.55 -21.65 12.47
C LEU A 382 -8.73 -20.82 11.19
N VAL A 383 -7.68 -20.13 10.74
CA VAL A 383 -7.74 -19.25 9.56
C VAL A 383 -8.03 -20.05 8.29
N LEU A 384 -7.43 -21.23 8.15
CA LEU A 384 -7.58 -22.08 6.96
C LEU A 384 -8.84 -22.97 7.00
N ARG A 385 -9.67 -22.86 8.05
CA ARG A 385 -10.91 -23.63 8.26
C ARG A 385 -10.73 -25.15 8.11
N ARG A 386 -9.57 -25.67 8.51
CA ARG A 386 -9.27 -27.10 8.46
C ARG A 386 -9.49 -27.74 9.82
N ALA A 387 -10.44 -28.67 9.87
CA ALA A 387 -10.67 -29.49 11.06
C ALA A 387 -9.41 -30.32 11.37
N LEU A 388 -8.77 -30.01 12.50
CA LEU A 388 -7.69 -30.79 13.11
C LEU A 388 -6.55 -31.14 12.15
N LEU A 389 -5.66 -30.18 11.89
CA LEU A 389 -4.28 -30.50 11.50
C LEU A 389 -3.78 -31.55 12.50
N ARG A 390 -3.52 -32.78 12.05
CA ARG A 390 -2.97 -33.83 12.92
C ARG A 390 -1.55 -33.40 13.29
N LYS A 391 -1.43 -32.72 14.42
CA LYS A 391 -0.24 -32.01 14.92
C LYS A 391 1.05 -32.83 14.91
N HIS A 392 0.95 -34.15 14.96
CA HIS A 392 2.08 -35.07 15.10
C HIS A 392 2.66 -35.60 13.77
N LEU A 393 2.12 -35.19 12.61
CA LEU A 393 2.51 -35.72 11.29
C LEU A 393 2.94 -34.64 10.29
N CYS A 394 2.96 -33.37 10.70
CA CYS A 394 3.30 -32.28 9.80
C CYS A 394 4.82 -32.16 9.61
N SER A 395 5.28 -32.08 8.36
CA SER A 395 6.64 -31.63 8.03
C SER A 395 6.64 -30.15 7.70
N CYS A 396 7.62 -29.40 8.20
CA CYS A 396 7.81 -27.98 7.90
C CYS A 396 9.18 -27.81 7.25
N THR A 397 9.24 -27.20 6.07
CA THR A 397 10.48 -26.95 5.33
C THR A 397 10.60 -25.47 5.04
N GLU A 398 11.75 -24.88 5.37
CA GLU A 398 12.04 -23.47 5.06
C GLU A 398 12.56 -23.37 3.62
N VAL A 399 11.90 -22.53 2.82
CA VAL A 399 11.97 -22.49 1.36
C VAL A 399 13.32 -21.99 0.85
N TRP A 400 13.98 -21.07 1.54
CA TRP A 400 15.24 -20.50 1.08
C TRP A 400 16.44 -21.42 1.31
N SER A 401 16.48 -22.08 2.46
CA SER A 401 17.59 -22.95 2.87
C SER A 401 17.34 -24.44 2.59
N GLY A 402 16.08 -24.82 2.30
CA GLY A 402 15.67 -26.21 2.14
C GLY A 402 15.72 -27.02 3.44
N LYS A 403 15.96 -26.38 4.59
CA LYS A 403 16.09 -27.06 5.88
C LYS A 403 14.72 -27.43 6.44
N ASN A 404 14.61 -28.65 6.95
CA ASN A 404 13.45 -29.09 7.70
C ASN A 404 13.48 -28.48 9.11
N PHE A 405 12.37 -27.87 9.51
CA PHE A 405 12.14 -27.33 10.84
C PHE A 405 11.34 -28.34 11.67
N SER A 406 11.85 -28.69 12.84
CA SER A 406 11.10 -29.43 13.83
C SER A 406 10.05 -28.52 14.46
N LEU A 407 8.77 -28.91 14.40
CA LEU A 407 7.68 -28.23 15.09
C LEU A 407 7.86 -28.40 16.61
N THR A 408 8.55 -27.47 17.24
CA THR A 408 8.70 -27.45 18.69
C THR A 408 7.42 -26.90 19.32
N LYS A 409 6.71 -27.71 20.11
CA LYS A 409 5.56 -27.29 20.93
C LYS A 409 4.39 -26.67 20.14
N ASP A 410 4.05 -27.23 18.98
CA ASP A 410 2.96 -26.75 18.10
C ASP A 410 3.15 -25.32 17.55
N GLU A 411 4.39 -24.82 17.52
CA GLU A 411 4.74 -23.46 17.07
C GLU A 411 5.83 -23.51 16.00
N ILE A 412 5.69 -22.65 14.99
CA ILE A 412 6.75 -22.34 14.03
C ILE A 412 7.35 -21.02 14.47
N SER A 413 8.61 -21.04 14.91
CA SER A 413 9.33 -19.84 15.33
C SER A 413 10.69 -19.76 14.66
N ALA A 414 11.07 -18.56 14.25
CA ALA A 414 12.37 -18.27 13.67
C ALA A 414 12.83 -16.84 13.99
N VAL A 415 14.13 -16.61 13.94
CA VAL A 415 14.70 -15.26 13.98
C VAL A 415 14.88 -14.79 12.53
N VAL A 416 14.24 -13.69 12.18
CA VAL A 416 14.24 -13.09 10.86
C VAL A 416 15.12 -11.84 10.90
N ASN A 417 16.08 -11.75 9.99
CA ASN A 417 17.01 -10.61 9.88
C ASN A 417 16.28 -9.33 9.45
N PRO A 418 16.90 -8.15 9.61
CA PRO A 418 16.32 -6.89 9.13
C PRO A 418 15.93 -6.97 7.66
N HIS A 419 14.72 -6.51 7.33
CA HIS A 419 14.15 -6.50 5.97
C HIS A 419 14.08 -7.87 5.28
N ALA A 420 14.34 -8.96 6.00
CA ALA A 420 14.38 -10.31 5.46
C ALA A 420 13.01 -11.00 5.60
N SER A 421 12.88 -12.11 4.87
CA SER A 421 11.72 -12.98 4.92
C SER A 421 12.12 -14.43 5.16
N MET A 422 11.23 -15.19 5.79
CA MET A 422 11.33 -16.64 5.88
C MET A 422 10.01 -17.25 5.41
N VAL A 423 10.07 -18.14 4.44
CA VAL A 423 8.89 -18.80 3.88
C VAL A 423 8.95 -20.28 4.23
N PHE A 424 7.84 -20.83 4.69
CA PHE A 424 7.70 -22.21 5.13
C PHE A 424 6.65 -22.92 4.27
N GLU A 425 7.00 -24.10 3.75
CA GLU A 425 6.04 -25.07 3.22
C GLU A 425 5.76 -26.10 4.32
N ILE A 426 4.49 -26.21 4.70
CA ILE A 426 4.02 -27.09 5.76
C ILE A 426 3.10 -28.13 5.12
N ILE A 427 3.45 -29.40 5.31
CA ILE A 427 2.70 -30.53 4.75
C ILE A 427 2.21 -31.37 5.91
N CYS A 428 0.90 -31.46 6.03
CA CYS A 428 0.14 -32.32 6.93
C CYS A 428 -0.87 -33.09 6.06
#